data_AF-A0A0K2TVL0-F1
#
_entry.id   AF-A0A0K2TVL0-F1
#
_cell.length_a   1.000
_cell.length_b   1.000
_cell.length_c   1.000
_cell.angle_alpha   90.00
_cell.angle_beta   90.00
_cell.angle_gamma   90.00
#
_symmetry.space_group_name_H-M   'P 1'
#
loop_
_entity.id
_entity.type
_entity.pdbx_description
1 polymer ?
#
loop_
_entity_poly.entity_id
_entity_poly.type
_entity_poly.pdbx_seq_one_letter_code
_entity_poly.pdbx_strand_id
1 'polypeptide(L)'
;MDYMKDITSSGTLYKPYNLILMEQNAKTGSYELFYCAQGLNDRLLATRDGPRKLTNNHSCLGNHFLRRPFLKTMAMDEEIMEFIEEHNTVQNKENIIRNLYDIFGTRYSYFPDPEIEKLKYSDDFLMKNDKYIACPYITHSNYKGRSYGTRSQTIILINYYDEVSYYETTRHFNPQTKEEHYSKVIEEFKLL
;
A
#
# COMPACT_ATOMS: atom_id res chain seq x y z
N MET A 1 -23.58 -0.03 -12.00
CA MET A 1 -23.19 1.34 -11.58
C MET A 1 -24.04 1.90 -10.43
N ASP A 2 -25.34 1.60 -10.31
CA ASP A 2 -26.16 2.09 -9.18
C ASP A 2 -25.77 1.47 -7.83
N TYR A 3 -25.45 0.17 -7.82
CA TYR A 3 -24.87 -0.52 -6.67
C TYR A 3 -23.62 0.18 -6.09
N MET A 4 -22.83 0.88 -6.92
CA MET A 4 -21.63 1.59 -6.48
C MET A 4 -21.94 2.92 -5.79
N LYS A 5 -22.98 3.63 -6.25
CA LYS A 5 -23.50 4.79 -5.54
C LYS A 5 -24.10 4.35 -4.20
N ASP A 6 -24.70 3.16 -4.15
CA ASP A 6 -25.29 2.60 -2.94
C ASP A 6 -24.22 2.18 -1.93
N ILE A 7 -23.17 1.47 -2.34
CA ILE A 7 -22.02 1.13 -1.46
C ILE A 7 -21.35 2.40 -0.93
N THR A 8 -21.02 3.35 -1.80
CA THR A 8 -20.34 4.60 -1.40
C THR A 8 -21.22 5.49 -0.51
N SER A 9 -22.54 5.46 -0.67
CA SER A 9 -23.49 6.18 0.19
C SER A 9 -23.80 5.47 1.51
N SER A 10 -23.67 4.15 1.57
CA SER A 10 -23.80 3.32 2.78
C SER A 10 -22.54 3.36 3.67
N GLY A 11 -22.10 4.57 4.03
CA GLY A 11 -20.80 4.89 4.62
C GLY A 11 -20.50 4.33 6.02
N THR A 12 -20.85 3.10 6.34
CA THR A 12 -20.53 2.42 7.60
C THR A 12 -20.09 0.96 7.46
N LEU A 13 -20.57 0.21 6.47
CA LEU A 13 -20.29 -1.24 6.42
C LEU A 13 -18.88 -1.60 5.90
N TYR A 14 -18.29 -0.76 5.03
CA TYR A 14 -17.01 -1.05 4.35
C TYR A 14 -15.88 -0.06 4.65
N LYS A 15 -16.07 0.78 5.68
CA LYS A 15 -15.16 1.89 6.06
C LYS A 15 -13.67 1.55 6.17
N PRO A 16 -13.23 0.36 6.64
CA PRO A 16 -11.80 0.08 6.78
C PRO A 16 -11.18 -0.62 5.56
N TYR A 17 -11.94 -0.86 4.48
CA TYR A 17 -11.49 -1.72 3.38
C TYR A 17 -11.19 -0.95 2.10
N ASN A 18 -10.06 -1.30 1.49
CA ASN A 18 -9.78 -1.06 0.08
C ASN A 18 -10.58 -2.07 -0.74
N LEU A 19 -11.43 -1.60 -1.65
CA LEU A 19 -12.29 -2.45 -2.47
C LEU A 19 -11.72 -2.56 -3.88
N ILE A 20 -11.41 -3.78 -4.32
CA ILE A 20 -11.12 -4.11 -5.72
C ILE A 20 -12.33 -4.84 -6.30
N LEU A 21 -12.79 -4.39 -7.44
CA LEU A 21 -13.96 -4.90 -8.14
C LEU A 21 -13.55 -5.40 -9.52
N MET A 22 -14.20 -6.46 -9.98
CA MET A 22 -13.98 -7.06 -11.28
C MET A 22 -15.29 -7.02 -12.06
N GLU A 23 -15.31 -6.38 -13.21
CA GLU A 23 -16.46 -6.36 -14.12
C GLU A 23 -16.11 -7.12 -15.39
N GLN A 24 -16.86 -8.18 -15.71
CA GLN A 24 -16.63 -8.92 -16.94
C GLN A 24 -17.16 -8.13 -18.13
N ASN A 25 -16.31 -7.90 -19.12
CA ASN A 25 -16.70 -7.37 -20.41
C ASN A 25 -17.49 -8.45 -21.17
N ALA A 26 -18.78 -8.21 -21.37
CA ALA A 26 -19.69 -9.17 -22.01
C ALA A 26 -19.32 -9.53 -23.46
N LYS A 27 -18.50 -8.72 -24.15
CA LYS A 27 -18.10 -8.96 -25.54
C LYS A 27 -16.79 -9.73 -25.66
N THR A 28 -15.82 -9.41 -24.82
CA THR A 28 -14.47 -10.00 -24.88
C THR A 28 -14.25 -11.11 -23.85
N GLY A 29 -15.12 -11.21 -22.85
CA GLY A 29 -14.94 -12.12 -21.70
C GLY A 29 -13.86 -11.67 -20.71
N SER A 30 -13.10 -10.61 -21.03
CA SER A 30 -12.04 -10.07 -20.17
C SER A 30 -12.61 -9.33 -18.97
N TYR A 31 -11.85 -9.26 -17.88
CA TYR A 31 -12.26 -8.49 -16.69
C TYR A 31 -11.64 -7.10 -16.70
N GLU A 32 -12.47 -6.09 -16.41
CA GLU A 32 -12.01 -4.76 -16.04
C GLU A 32 -11.94 -4.66 -14.52
N LEU A 33 -10.83 -4.11 -14.04
CA LEU A 33 -10.59 -3.96 -12.61
C LEU A 33 -10.84 -2.52 -12.18
N PHE A 34 -11.47 -2.36 -11.02
CA PHE A 34 -11.76 -1.06 -10.44
C PHE A 34 -11.39 -1.04 -8.96
N TYR A 35 -10.89 0.10 -8.50
CA TYR A 35 -10.50 0.33 -7.12
C TYR A 35 -11.31 1.45 -6.50
N CYS A 36 -11.78 1.22 -5.28
CA CYS A 36 -12.43 2.20 -4.45
C CYS A 36 -11.78 2.20 -3.08
N ALA A 37 -11.37 3.37 -2.60
CA ALA A 37 -10.95 3.58 -1.22
C ALA A 37 -11.89 4.58 -0.56
N GLN A 38 -12.41 4.21 0.62
CA GLN A 38 -13.03 5.19 1.49
C GLN A 38 -11.94 5.79 2.36
N GLY A 39 -11.61 7.06 2.12
CA GLY A 39 -10.67 7.81 2.97
C GLY A 39 -11.21 7.96 4.40
N LEU A 40 -10.30 8.24 5.34
CA LEU A 40 -10.64 8.46 6.75
C LEU A 40 -11.66 9.59 6.91
N ASN A 41 -12.62 9.42 7.84
CA ASN A 41 -13.79 10.27 8.09
C ASN A 41 -13.53 11.77 7.86
N ASP A 42 -13.78 12.25 6.65
CA ASP A 42 -14.01 13.66 6.43
C ASP A 42 -15.51 13.87 6.40
N ARG A 43 -16.08 14.26 7.54
CA ARG A 43 -17.49 14.68 7.63
C ARG A 43 -17.81 15.84 6.66
N LEU A 44 -16.80 16.49 6.10
CA LEU A 44 -16.93 17.60 5.15
C LEU A 44 -16.82 17.18 3.69
N LEU A 45 -16.33 15.98 3.39
CA LEU A 45 -16.12 15.51 2.02
C LEU A 45 -16.63 14.08 1.89
N ALA A 46 -17.95 13.95 1.78
CA ALA A 46 -18.59 12.91 0.99
C ALA A 46 -18.22 13.10 -0.50
N THR A 47 -16.92 13.07 -0.82
CA THR A 47 -16.47 13.05 -2.20
C THR A 47 -16.95 11.73 -2.77
N ARG A 48 -18.02 11.81 -3.56
CA ARG A 48 -18.60 10.77 -4.41
C ARG A 48 -17.63 10.37 -5.53
N ASP A 49 -16.35 10.27 -5.20
CA ASP A 49 -15.36 9.75 -6.12
C ASP A 49 -15.70 8.27 -6.26
N GLY A 50 -16.35 7.95 -7.38
CA GLY A 50 -16.65 6.58 -7.74
C GLY A 50 -15.38 5.76 -7.93
N PRO A 51 -15.52 4.46 -8.22
CA PRO A 51 -14.38 3.58 -8.47
C PRO A 51 -13.44 4.16 -9.54
N ARG A 52 -12.13 4.10 -9.28
CA ARG A 52 -11.07 4.37 -10.27
C ARG A 52 -10.78 3.08 -11.03
N LYS A 53 -10.81 3.13 -12.36
CA LYS A 53 -10.38 2.00 -13.19
C LYS A 53 -8.89 1.74 -12.98
N LEU A 54 -8.53 0.50 -12.65
CA LEU A 54 -7.14 0.04 -12.63
C LEU A 54 -6.68 -0.19 -14.06
N THR A 55 -5.49 0.27 -14.38
CA THR A 55 -4.91 0.10 -15.71
C THR A 55 -3.84 -0.98 -15.66
N ASN A 56 -3.58 -1.58 -16.81
CA ASN A 56 -2.58 -2.66 -16.94
C ASN A 56 -1.13 -2.18 -16.73
N ASN A 57 -0.92 -0.87 -16.55
CA ASN A 57 0.42 -0.30 -16.44
C ASN A 57 0.80 -0.10 -14.97
N HIS A 58 0.04 0.71 -14.23
CA HIS A 58 0.40 1.09 -12.88
C HIS A 58 -0.83 1.53 -12.08
N SER A 59 -0.89 1.14 -10.81
CA SER A 59 -1.93 1.55 -9.89
C SER A 59 -1.45 1.55 -8.44
N CYS A 60 -1.45 2.72 -7.81
CA CYS A 60 -1.20 2.88 -6.39
C CYS A 60 -2.50 2.79 -5.57
N LEU A 61 -2.49 1.90 -4.56
CA LEU A 61 -3.59 1.68 -3.64
C LEU A 61 -3.14 2.05 -2.22
N GLY A 62 -4.00 2.71 -1.46
CA GLY A 62 -3.67 3.22 -0.14
C GLY A 62 -4.87 3.76 0.61
N ASN A 63 -4.73 3.87 1.93
CA ASN A 63 -5.79 4.32 2.85
C ASN A 63 -6.01 5.85 2.84
N HIS A 64 -5.65 6.52 1.75
CA HIS A 64 -5.84 7.95 1.51
C HIS A 64 -6.97 8.16 0.49
N PHE A 65 -7.41 9.41 0.32
CA PHE A 65 -8.37 9.74 -0.73
C PHE A 65 -7.74 9.57 -2.13
N LEU A 66 -8.52 9.15 -3.12
CA LEU A 66 -8.02 8.88 -4.48
C LEU A 66 -7.37 10.11 -5.15
N ARG A 67 -7.92 11.31 -4.93
CA ARG A 67 -7.41 12.57 -5.50
C ARG A 67 -6.49 13.35 -4.58
N ARG A 68 -6.37 12.91 -3.32
CA ARG A 68 -5.56 13.56 -2.30
C ARG A 68 -4.74 12.48 -1.58
N PRO A 69 -3.81 11.83 -2.30
CA PRO A 69 -2.91 10.86 -1.70
C PRO A 69 -1.99 11.52 -0.68
N PHE A 70 -1.46 10.71 0.24
CA PHE A 70 -0.36 11.15 1.09
C PHE A 70 0.89 11.37 0.24
N LEU A 71 1.72 12.33 0.62
CA LEU A 71 2.99 12.66 -0.02
C LEU A 71 3.89 11.43 -0.13
N LYS A 72 3.92 10.60 0.92
CA LYS A 72 4.68 9.35 0.90
C LYS A 72 4.21 8.39 -0.21
N THR A 73 2.92 8.37 -0.50
CA THR A 73 2.38 7.50 -1.56
C THR A 73 2.71 8.05 -2.94
N MET A 74 2.67 9.37 -3.11
CA MET A 74 3.09 10.01 -4.36
C MET A 74 4.58 9.77 -4.64
N ALA A 75 5.43 9.95 -3.64
CA ALA A 75 6.86 9.73 -3.81
C ALA A 75 7.20 8.26 -4.09
N MET A 76 6.52 7.32 -3.43
CA MET A 76 6.69 5.89 -3.74
C MET A 76 6.21 5.53 -5.15
N ASP A 77 5.14 6.16 -5.64
CA ASP A 77 4.66 6.00 -7.01
C ASP A 77 5.78 6.42 -7.99
N GLU A 78 6.32 7.63 -7.81
CA GLU A 78 7.43 8.15 -8.61
C GLU A 78 8.67 7.24 -8.57
N GLU A 79 9.15 6.85 -7.38
CA GLU A 79 10.30 5.97 -7.22
C GLU A 79 10.11 4.59 -7.89
N ILE A 80 8.91 4.01 -7.80
CA ILE A 80 8.60 2.73 -8.46
C ILE A 80 8.52 2.88 -9.97
N MET A 81 7.99 3.99 -10.48
CA MET A 81 7.90 4.24 -11.92
C MET A 81 9.29 4.43 -12.53
N GLU A 82 10.15 5.22 -11.88
CA GLU A 82 11.57 5.35 -12.27
C GLU A 82 12.28 4.00 -12.24
N PHE A 83 12.07 3.21 -11.17
CA PHE A 83 12.61 1.85 -11.08
C PHE A 83 12.16 0.96 -12.25
N ILE A 84 10.87 0.96 -12.60
CA ILE A 84 10.34 0.18 -13.72
C ILE A 84 10.99 0.61 -15.03
N GLU A 85 11.10 1.91 -15.30
CA GLU A 85 11.70 2.45 -16.51
C GLU A 85 13.18 2.03 -16.65
N GLU A 86 13.94 2.11 -15.57
CA GLU A 86 15.35 1.71 -15.52
C GLU A 86 15.55 0.20 -15.71
N HIS A 87 14.62 -0.62 -15.20
CA HIS A 87 14.79 -2.07 -15.11
C HIS A 87 14.09 -2.84 -16.25
N ASN A 88 13.49 -2.14 -17.23
CA ASN A 88 12.73 -2.73 -18.33
C ASN A 88 13.58 -3.40 -19.45
N THR A 89 14.91 -3.34 -19.39
CA THR A 89 15.76 -3.64 -20.57
C THR A 89 16.72 -4.82 -20.44
N VAL A 90 16.88 -5.41 -19.23
CA VAL A 90 17.51 -6.73 -18.89
C VAL A 90 18.11 -6.59 -17.50
N GLN A 91 17.67 -7.41 -16.55
CA GLN A 91 18.09 -7.28 -15.16
C GLN A 91 18.23 -8.65 -14.48
N ASN A 92 19.22 -8.73 -13.58
CA ASN A 92 19.37 -9.82 -12.63
C ASN A 92 18.20 -9.73 -11.61
N LYS A 93 17.47 -10.84 -11.45
CA LYS A 93 16.31 -10.96 -10.53
C LYS A 93 16.67 -10.60 -9.09
N GLU A 94 17.83 -11.02 -8.58
CA GLU A 94 18.30 -10.66 -7.23
C GLU A 94 18.50 -9.15 -7.07
N ASN A 95 19.02 -8.46 -8.09
CA ASN A 95 19.19 -7.01 -8.06
C ASN A 95 17.83 -6.28 -8.02
N ILE A 96 16.87 -6.73 -8.84
CA ILE A 96 15.48 -6.22 -8.81
C ILE A 96 14.91 -6.35 -7.39
N ILE A 97 15.01 -7.54 -6.80
CA ILE A 97 14.45 -7.80 -5.47
C ILE A 97 15.10 -6.91 -4.41
N ARG A 98 16.43 -6.80 -4.44
CA ARG A 98 17.17 -5.95 -3.49
C ARG A 98 16.77 -4.48 -3.62
N ASN A 99 16.74 -3.95 -4.84
CA ASN A 99 16.39 -2.56 -5.09
C ASN A 99 14.93 -2.26 -4.65
N LEU A 100 13.99 -3.17 -4.91
CA LEU A 100 12.62 -3.05 -4.42
C LEU A 100 12.55 -3.05 -2.89
N TYR A 101 13.33 -3.90 -2.20
CA TYR A 101 13.41 -3.86 -0.75
C TYR A 101 13.98 -2.54 -0.21
N ASP A 102 14.94 -1.94 -0.92
CA ASP A 102 15.51 -0.64 -0.56
C ASP A 102 14.45 0.47 -0.70
N ILE A 103 13.71 0.51 -1.81
CA ILE A 103 12.60 1.43 -2.05
C ILE A 103 11.52 1.26 -0.97
N PHE A 104 10.98 0.05 -0.79
CA PHE A 104 9.94 -0.21 0.20
C PHE A 104 10.43 -0.10 1.65
N GLY A 105 11.74 -0.15 1.86
CA GLY A 105 12.41 -0.02 3.15
C GLY A 105 12.72 1.41 3.55
N THR A 106 12.40 2.40 2.70
CA THR A 106 12.69 3.80 2.97
C THR A 106 12.03 4.28 4.27
N ARG A 107 12.87 4.84 5.14
CA ARG A 107 12.46 5.42 6.44
C ARG A 107 12.36 6.93 6.39
N TYR A 108 12.53 7.53 5.21
CA TYR A 108 12.34 8.96 5.04
C TYR A 108 10.90 9.34 5.43
N SER A 109 10.76 10.45 6.15
CA SER A 109 9.48 10.95 6.61
C SER A 109 9.05 12.07 5.68
N TYR A 110 7.91 11.90 5.00
CA TYR A 110 7.31 12.92 4.14
C TYR A 110 6.44 13.89 4.95
N PHE A 111 6.86 14.24 6.17
CA PHE A 111 6.17 15.19 7.04
C PHE A 111 6.80 16.59 6.91
N PRO A 112 6.02 17.70 6.90
CA PRO A 112 4.57 17.75 7.04
C PRO A 112 3.83 17.26 5.80
N ASP A 113 2.80 16.45 6.00
CA ASP A 113 1.89 15.99 4.96
C ASP A 113 0.52 16.65 5.18
N PRO A 114 0.04 17.50 4.25
CA PRO A 114 -1.21 18.25 4.44
C PRO A 114 -2.44 17.38 4.65
N GLU A 115 -2.49 16.18 4.05
CA GLU A 115 -3.62 15.28 4.22
C GLU A 115 -3.52 14.51 5.54
N ILE A 116 -2.31 14.18 6.00
CA ILE A 116 -2.11 13.61 7.35
C ILE A 116 -2.48 14.62 8.44
N GLU A 117 -2.06 15.89 8.31
CA GLU A 117 -2.37 16.94 9.29
C GLU A 117 -3.88 17.18 9.44
N LYS A 118 -4.66 16.95 8.37
CA LYS A 118 -6.12 17.04 8.39
C LYS A 118 -6.80 15.91 9.16
N LEU A 119 -6.11 14.78 9.39
CA LEU A 119 -6.71 13.60 9.99
C LEU A 119 -7.11 13.78 11.45
N LYS A 120 -6.74 14.92 12.08
CA LYS A 120 -7.12 15.35 13.45
C LYS A 120 -7.48 14.16 14.32
N TYR A 121 -6.48 13.30 14.51
CA TYR A 121 -6.73 12.04 15.17
C TYR A 121 -7.23 12.31 16.58
N SER A 122 -8.42 11.79 16.89
CA SER A 122 -8.99 11.85 18.24
C SER A 122 -8.15 11.08 19.26
N ASP A 123 -7.25 10.23 18.77
CA ASP A 123 -6.29 9.49 19.57
C ASP A 123 -5.00 10.28 19.73
N ASP A 124 -4.68 10.60 20.98
CA ASP A 124 -3.44 11.22 21.47
C ASP A 124 -2.17 10.51 20.96
N PHE A 125 -2.30 9.25 20.51
CA PHE A 125 -1.27 8.43 19.89
C PHE A 125 -0.88 8.89 18.49
N LEU A 126 -1.84 9.18 17.60
CA LEU A 126 -1.50 9.50 16.21
C LEU A 126 -1.01 10.94 16.08
N MET A 127 -1.59 11.88 16.83
CA MET A 127 -1.07 13.27 16.94
C MET A 127 0.40 13.36 17.37
N LYS A 128 0.88 12.43 18.21
CA LYS A 128 2.29 12.40 18.65
C LYS A 128 3.21 11.66 17.67
N ASN A 129 2.64 10.99 16.66
CA ASN A 129 3.33 10.09 15.75
C ASN A 129 3.12 10.41 14.26
N ASP A 130 2.63 11.62 13.92
CA ASP A 130 2.35 12.04 12.54
C ASP A 130 3.58 11.89 11.61
N LYS A 131 4.78 12.10 12.14
CA LYS A 131 6.05 11.89 11.40
C LYS A 131 6.27 10.43 11.01
N TYR A 132 5.84 9.47 11.83
CA TYR A 132 6.03 8.05 11.56
C TYR A 132 5.03 7.52 10.55
N ILE A 133 3.77 7.97 10.62
CA ILE A 133 2.76 7.60 9.61
C ILE A 133 3.05 8.25 8.26
N ALA A 134 3.83 9.33 8.22
CA ALA A 134 4.35 9.92 6.99
C ALA A 134 5.54 9.14 6.37
N CYS A 135 6.01 8.06 7.00
CA CYS A 135 7.03 7.17 6.43
C CYS A 135 6.39 6.01 5.64
N PRO A 136 6.98 5.59 4.51
CA PRO A 136 6.68 4.30 3.87
C PRO A 136 6.96 3.11 4.79
N TYR A 137 8.17 3.03 5.33
CA TYR A 137 8.56 1.98 6.27
C TYR A 137 8.50 2.48 7.71
N ILE A 138 7.53 1.98 8.48
CA ILE A 138 7.29 2.42 9.85
C ILE A 138 8.07 1.54 10.83
N THR A 139 8.96 2.14 11.61
CA THR A 139 9.62 1.49 12.75
C THR A 139 9.40 2.37 13.98
N HIS A 140 8.46 1.98 14.85
CA HIS A 140 8.28 2.64 16.14
C HIS A 140 8.50 1.62 17.25
N SER A 141 9.74 1.57 17.75
CA SER A 141 10.05 0.86 18.99
C SER A 141 9.58 1.71 20.18
N ASN A 142 8.87 1.09 21.14
CA ASN A 142 8.50 1.66 22.45
C ASN A 142 7.16 2.42 22.57
N TYR A 143 6.10 2.04 21.85
CA TYR A 143 4.75 2.45 22.29
C TYR A 143 4.21 1.47 23.33
N LYS A 144 4.12 1.89 24.60
CA LYS A 144 3.59 1.06 25.72
C LYS A 144 4.24 -0.34 25.82
N GLY A 145 5.54 -0.42 25.55
CA GLY A 145 6.28 -1.69 25.56
C GLY A 145 6.02 -2.61 24.35
N ARG A 146 5.37 -2.11 23.29
CA ARG A 146 5.14 -2.82 22.02
C ARG A 146 5.87 -2.12 20.87
N SER A 147 6.38 -2.92 19.93
CA SER A 147 6.81 -2.44 18.61
C SER A 147 5.57 -2.23 17.73
N TYR A 148 5.46 -1.04 17.14
CA TYR A 148 4.46 -0.71 16.12
C TYR A 148 5.17 -0.38 14.80
N GLY A 149 4.52 -0.70 13.68
CA GLY A 149 5.02 -0.37 12.35
C GLY A 149 4.99 -1.53 11.38
N THR A 150 5.70 -1.40 10.28
CA THR A 150 5.74 -2.36 9.16
C THR A 150 6.20 -3.71 9.66
N ARG A 151 5.31 -4.71 9.56
CA ARG A 151 5.55 -6.07 10.03
C ARG A 151 6.16 -6.95 8.95
N SER A 152 5.74 -6.79 7.71
CA SER A 152 6.25 -7.55 6.58
C SER A 152 6.42 -6.66 5.36
N GLN A 153 7.39 -7.02 4.54
CA GLN A 153 7.54 -6.55 3.17
C GLN A 153 7.50 -7.77 2.28
N THR A 154 6.60 -7.75 1.30
CA THR A 154 6.38 -8.87 0.39
C THR A 154 6.54 -8.39 -1.03
N ILE A 155 7.38 -9.07 -1.80
CA ILE A 155 7.58 -8.86 -3.24
C ILE A 155 7.14 -10.14 -3.93
N ILE A 156 6.22 -9.99 -4.88
CA ILE A 156 5.73 -11.09 -5.72
C ILE A 156 6.06 -10.73 -7.15
N LEU A 157 6.92 -11.54 -7.78
CA LEU A 157 7.30 -11.38 -9.18
C LEU A 157 6.63 -12.49 -9.98
N ILE A 158 5.91 -12.14 -11.04
CA ILE A 158 5.28 -13.07 -11.96
C ILE A 158 5.90 -12.84 -13.33
N ASN A 159 6.47 -13.88 -13.93
CA ASN A 159 7.09 -13.77 -15.25
C ASN A 159 6.12 -14.16 -16.38
N TYR A 160 6.58 -14.05 -17.62
CA TYR A 160 5.80 -14.39 -18.82
C TYR A 160 5.36 -15.87 -18.89
N TYR A 161 6.03 -16.76 -18.15
CA TYR A 161 5.73 -18.19 -18.11
C TYR A 161 4.83 -18.59 -16.92
N ASP A 162 4.21 -17.59 -16.28
CA ASP A 162 3.39 -17.74 -15.08
C ASP A 162 4.14 -18.35 -13.88
N GLU A 163 5.48 -18.22 -13.89
CA GLU A 163 6.30 -18.58 -12.74
C GLU A 163 6.30 -17.42 -11.75
N VAL A 164 5.96 -17.74 -10.52
CA VAL A 164 5.85 -16.83 -9.40
C VAL A 164 7.05 -17.00 -8.49
N SER A 165 7.72 -15.90 -8.19
CA SER A 165 8.74 -15.82 -7.14
C SER A 165 8.21 -14.96 -5.99
N TYR A 166 8.03 -15.58 -4.83
CA TYR A 166 7.57 -14.95 -3.60
C TYR A 166 8.74 -14.65 -2.69
N TYR A 167 8.87 -13.40 -2.25
CA TYR A 167 9.88 -12.96 -1.29
C TYR A 167 9.18 -12.22 -0.17
N GLU A 168 9.30 -12.70 1.06
CA GLU A 168 8.83 -11.98 2.24
C GLU A 168 9.97 -11.79 3.24
N THR A 169 10.06 -10.58 3.77
CA THR A 169 10.85 -10.27 4.96
C THR A 169 9.90 -9.83 6.06
N THR A 170 9.87 -10.58 7.16
CA THR A 170 8.96 -10.33 8.29
C THR A 170 9.74 -9.96 9.55
N ARG A 171 9.37 -8.83 10.15
CA ARG A 171 9.92 -8.28 11.39
C ARG A 171 9.27 -8.94 12.60
N HIS A 172 10.09 -9.48 13.46
CA HIS A 172 9.72 -10.03 14.76
C HIS A 172 10.32 -9.17 15.86
N PHE A 173 9.51 -8.83 16.87
CA PHE A 173 9.95 -8.05 18.02
C PHE A 173 9.90 -8.91 19.27
N ASN A 174 11.03 -9.03 19.97
CA ASN A 174 11.07 -9.67 21.28
C ASN A 174 10.81 -8.60 22.36
N PRO A 175 9.67 -8.62 23.07
CA PRO A 175 9.34 -7.62 24.07
C PRO A 175 10.24 -7.69 25.32
N GLN A 176 10.88 -8.84 25.58
CA GLN A 176 11.74 -9.05 26.73
C GLN A 176 13.14 -8.45 26.51
N THR A 177 13.72 -8.71 25.33
CA THR A 177 15.06 -8.19 24.98
C THR A 177 15.01 -6.83 24.28
N LYS A 178 13.82 -6.40 23.82
CA LYS A 178 13.60 -5.23 22.96
C LYS A 178 14.36 -5.30 21.62
N GLU A 179 14.75 -6.50 21.21
CA GLU A 179 15.44 -6.73 19.94
C GLU A 179 14.45 -7.00 18.81
N GLU A 180 14.85 -6.59 17.61
CA GLU A 180 14.16 -6.89 16.36
C GLU A 180 15.00 -7.88 15.56
N HIS A 181 14.36 -8.92 15.04
CA HIS A 181 14.96 -9.83 14.08
C HIS A 181 14.03 -10.01 12.88
N TYR A 182 14.60 -10.44 11.76
CA TYR A 182 13.88 -10.55 10.50
C TYR A 182 13.97 -11.98 9.99
N SER A 183 12.81 -12.59 9.71
CA SER A 183 12.74 -13.86 9.00
C SER A 183 12.57 -13.60 7.50
N LYS A 184 13.13 -14.48 6.67
CA LYS A 184 12.96 -14.44 5.22
C LYS A 184 12.26 -15.71 4.75
N VAL A 185 11.27 -15.55 3.88
CA VAL A 185 10.60 -16.64 3.16
C VAL A 185 10.82 -16.40 1.67
N ILE A 186 11.27 -17.43 0.97
CA ILE A 186 11.46 -17.42 -0.48
C ILE A 186 10.78 -18.67 -1.03
N GLU A 187 9.81 -18.49 -1.91
CA GLU A 187 9.09 -19.59 -2.56
C GLU A 187 9.02 -19.37 -4.07
N GLU A 188 9.08 -20.46 -4.82
CA GLU A 188 8.91 -20.46 -6.27
C GLU A 188 7.81 -21.47 -6.63
N PHE A 189 6.81 -21.03 -7.38
CA PHE A 189 5.69 -21.85 -7.82
C PHE A 189 5.13 -21.36 -9.16
N LYS A 190 4.28 -22.16 -9.79
CA LYS A 190 3.64 -21.82 -11.07
C LYS A 190 2.14 -21.59 -10.87
N LEU A 191 1.58 -20.57 -11.50
CA LEU A 191 0.12 -20.40 -11.52
C LEU A 191 -0.53 -21.54 -12.30
N LEU A 192 -1.66 -22.02 -11.80
CA LEU A 192 -2.43 -23.13 -12.36
C LEU A 192 -3.28 -22.70 -13.56
#